data_AF-A0A7C5D8W4-F1
#
_entry.id   AF-A0A7C5D8W4-F1
#
_cell.length_a   1.000
_cell.length_b   1.000
_cell.length_c   1.000
_cell.angle_alpha   90.00
_cell.angle_beta   90.00
_cell.angle_gamma   90.00
#
_symmetry.space_group_name_H-M   'P 1'
#
loop_
_entity.id
_entity.type
_entity.pdbx_description
1 polymer ?
#
loop_
_entity_poly.entity_id
_entity_poly.type
_entity_poly.pdbx_seq_one_letter_code
_entity_poly.pdbx_strand_id
1 'polypeptide(L)'
;MLIEKMYHILEASGEQTNVLKSASEEIRHITQMARQSSDNTQKMQHSSQKVKDSASQGLEFTSKTVRAMDEINASTYAINEAIEVIDQIAFQTNILSLNAAVEAATAGEAGKGFAVVASEVRNLAARSTEAARTIKDLVAKATEKANEGKEISDHMIRGYKELSEDIDGTIRLIEDTTKSVEEQVQSINLLEKTIEDLSSRTDDYISIAHSANEVSVSVSEISKTISKNADMTEFSGKEEILRELHRTRQEEGEPGYV
;
A
#
# COMPACT_ATOMS: atom_id res chain seq x y z
N MET A 1 -25.13 -42.53 35.26
CA MET A 1 -24.00 -42.61 34.30
C MET A 1 -24.36 -42.12 32.90
N LEU A 2 -25.36 -42.66 32.19
CA LEU A 2 -25.68 -42.20 30.82
C LEU A 2 -26.30 -40.78 30.78
N ILE A 3 -27.26 -40.48 31.66
CA ILE A 3 -27.88 -39.15 31.82
C ILE A 3 -26.83 -38.06 32.11
N GLU A 4 -25.90 -38.36 33.03
CA GLU A 4 -24.81 -37.47 33.42
C GLU A 4 -23.84 -37.19 32.25
N LYS A 5 -23.51 -38.21 31.44
CA LYS A 5 -22.73 -38.00 30.22
C LYS A 5 -23.47 -37.16 29.18
N MET A 6 -24.78 -37.33 29.02
CA MET A 6 -25.58 -36.51 28.10
C MET A 6 -25.64 -35.05 28.57
N TYR A 7 -25.73 -34.81 29.87
CA TYR A 7 -25.65 -33.47 30.44
C TYR A 7 -24.33 -32.78 30.09
N HIS A 8 -23.19 -33.48 30.24
CA HIS A 8 -21.90 -32.94 29.84
C HIS A 8 -21.77 -32.65 28.33
N ILE A 9 -22.37 -33.49 27.46
CA ILE A 9 -22.38 -33.22 26.02
C ILE A 9 -23.20 -31.98 25.69
N LEU A 10 -24.37 -31.81 26.33
CA LEU A 10 -25.21 -30.62 26.15
C LEU A 10 -24.49 -29.34 26.60
N GLU A 11 -23.84 -29.38 27.76
CA GLU A 11 -23.04 -28.28 28.29
C GLU A 11 -21.89 -27.92 27.34
N ALA A 12 -21.08 -28.92 26.94
CA ALA A 12 -19.96 -28.71 26.02
C ALA A 12 -20.42 -28.21 24.63
N SER A 13 -21.53 -28.72 24.10
CA SER A 13 -22.07 -28.26 22.81
C SER A 13 -22.64 -26.84 22.91
N GLY A 14 -23.21 -26.47 24.06
CA GLY A 14 -23.64 -25.09 24.33
C GLY A 14 -22.47 -24.11 24.40
N GLU A 15 -21.37 -24.49 25.07
CA GLU A 15 -20.13 -23.71 25.04
C GLU A 15 -19.57 -23.59 23.62
N GLN A 16 -19.55 -24.69 22.87
CA GLN A 16 -19.08 -24.72 21.48
C GLN A 16 -19.90 -23.79 20.57
N THR A 17 -21.22 -23.72 20.77
CA THR A 17 -22.10 -22.79 20.06
C THR A 17 -21.70 -21.33 20.30
N ASN A 18 -21.37 -20.98 21.55
CA ASN A 18 -20.91 -19.63 21.87
C ASN A 18 -19.57 -19.30 21.20
N VAL A 19 -18.63 -20.25 21.19
CA VAL A 19 -17.34 -20.09 20.50
C VAL A 19 -17.53 -19.88 18.99
N LEU A 20 -18.41 -20.67 18.37
CA LEU A 20 -18.72 -20.55 16.94
C LEU A 20 -19.38 -19.21 16.59
N LYS A 21 -20.26 -18.71 17.46
CA LYS A 21 -20.87 -17.39 17.30
C LYS A 21 -19.83 -16.28 17.33
N SER A 22 -18.93 -16.29 18.32
CA SER A 22 -17.84 -15.32 18.39
C SER A 22 -16.89 -15.44 17.19
N ALA A 23 -16.59 -16.66 16.73
CA ALA A 23 -15.76 -16.86 15.54
C ALA A 23 -16.44 -16.34 14.26
N SER A 24 -17.77 -16.48 14.13
CA SER A 24 -18.54 -15.89 13.02
C SER A 24 -18.50 -14.36 13.04
N GLU A 25 -18.61 -13.74 14.22
CA GLU A 25 -18.50 -12.29 14.38
C GLU A 25 -17.11 -11.78 13.96
N GLU A 26 -16.04 -12.47 14.36
CA GLU A 26 -14.67 -12.15 13.96
C GLU A 26 -14.46 -12.32 12.45
N ILE A 27 -14.98 -13.40 11.85
CA ILE A 27 -14.93 -13.59 10.39
C ILE A 27 -15.61 -12.46 9.64
N ARG A 28 -16.78 -11.98 10.11
CA ARG A 28 -17.45 -10.83 9.49
C ARG A 28 -16.61 -9.57 9.57
N HIS A 29 -15.95 -9.34 10.70
CA HIS A 29 -15.04 -8.22 10.89
C HIS A 29 -13.83 -8.30 9.93
N ILE A 30 -13.18 -9.47 9.84
CA ILE A 30 -12.07 -9.70 8.90
C ILE A 30 -12.53 -9.55 7.44
N THR A 31 -13.74 -10.01 7.11
CA THR A 31 -14.34 -9.84 5.77
C THR A 31 -14.48 -8.36 5.41
N GLN A 32 -14.94 -7.53 6.36
CA GLN A 32 -15.05 -6.09 6.17
C GLN A 32 -13.67 -5.46 5.94
N MET A 33 -12.67 -5.83 6.74
CA MET A 33 -11.29 -5.36 6.57
C MET A 33 -10.71 -5.76 5.21
N ALA A 34 -10.94 -6.99 4.75
CA ALA A 34 -10.48 -7.46 3.44
C ALA A 34 -11.12 -6.66 2.29
N ARG A 35 -12.43 -6.38 2.36
CA ARG A 35 -13.11 -5.52 1.38
C ARG A 35 -12.57 -4.09 1.38
N GLN A 36 -12.30 -3.53 2.56
CA GLN A 36 -11.69 -2.20 2.67
C GLN A 36 -10.27 -2.18 2.09
N SER A 37 -9.49 -3.25 2.30
CA SER A 37 -8.17 -3.42 1.70
C SER A 37 -8.26 -3.47 0.16
N SER A 38 -9.27 -4.14 -0.38
CA SER A 38 -9.53 -4.18 -1.83
C SER A 38 -9.85 -2.77 -2.39
N ASP A 39 -10.73 -2.01 -1.74
CA ASP A 39 -11.03 -0.63 -2.15
C ASP A 39 -9.78 0.28 -2.05
N ASN A 40 -8.97 0.11 -0.99
CA ASN A 40 -7.74 0.86 -0.83
C ASN A 40 -6.70 0.54 -1.92
N THR A 41 -6.51 -0.73 -2.27
CA THR A 41 -5.58 -1.12 -3.35
C THR A 41 -6.01 -0.56 -4.70
N GLN A 42 -7.31 -0.55 -5.02
CA GLN A 42 -7.83 0.11 -6.22
C GLN A 42 -7.56 1.63 -6.24
N LYS A 43 -7.79 2.31 -5.10
CA LYS A 43 -7.46 3.74 -4.98
C LYS A 43 -5.96 4.00 -5.13
N MET A 44 -5.13 3.14 -4.54
CA MET A 44 -3.67 3.22 -4.69
C MET A 44 -3.26 3.05 -6.15
N GLN A 45 -3.82 2.08 -6.88
CA GLN A 45 -3.55 1.87 -8.30
C GLN A 45 -3.86 3.13 -9.13
N HIS A 46 -5.05 3.72 -8.92
CA HIS A 46 -5.44 4.95 -9.61
C HIS A 46 -4.52 6.13 -9.26
N SER A 47 -4.16 6.27 -7.98
CA SER A 47 -3.25 7.33 -7.54
C SER A 47 -1.86 7.16 -8.15
N SER A 48 -1.30 5.95 -8.13
CA SER A 48 0.00 5.66 -8.73
C SER A 48 0.02 5.94 -10.23
N GLN A 49 -1.06 5.63 -10.94
CA GLN A 49 -1.18 5.98 -12.36
C GLN A 49 -1.16 7.50 -12.58
N LYS A 50 -1.88 8.27 -11.77
CA LYS A 50 -1.84 9.75 -11.85
C LYS A 50 -0.46 10.32 -11.57
N VAL A 51 0.27 9.73 -10.62
CA VAL A 51 1.65 10.16 -10.31
C VAL A 51 2.57 9.82 -11.49
N LYS A 52 2.42 8.65 -12.12
CA LYS A 52 3.14 8.28 -13.35
C LYS A 52 2.90 9.28 -14.47
N ASP A 53 1.65 9.64 -14.72
CA ASP A 53 1.29 10.60 -15.77
C ASP A 53 1.90 11.99 -15.47
N SER A 54 1.86 12.41 -14.20
CA SER A 54 2.46 13.67 -13.76
C SER A 54 3.99 13.69 -13.91
N ALA A 55 4.66 12.58 -13.59
CA ALA A 55 6.10 12.43 -13.80
C ALA A 55 6.47 12.48 -15.29
N SER A 56 5.67 11.85 -16.16
CA SER A 56 5.84 11.92 -17.61
C SER A 56 5.67 13.34 -18.15
N GLN A 57 4.69 14.09 -17.66
CA GLN A 57 4.53 15.50 -18.02
C GLN A 57 5.70 16.36 -17.53
N GLY A 58 6.18 16.10 -16.31
CA GLY A 58 7.38 16.74 -15.77
C GLY A 58 8.59 16.55 -16.69
N LEU A 59 8.82 15.32 -17.14
CA LEU A 59 9.87 14.98 -18.10
C LEU A 59 9.74 15.74 -19.43
N GLU A 60 8.52 15.85 -19.97
CA GLU A 60 8.26 16.60 -21.20
C GLU A 60 8.59 18.09 -21.02
N PHE A 61 8.15 18.70 -19.91
CA PHE A 61 8.43 20.11 -19.63
C PHE A 61 9.92 20.37 -19.43
N THR A 62 10.62 19.50 -18.71
CA THR A 62 12.07 19.62 -18.55
C THR A 62 12.79 19.50 -19.90
N SER A 63 12.36 18.61 -20.80
CA SER A 63 12.90 18.52 -22.16
C SER A 63 12.65 19.80 -22.98
N LYS A 64 11.49 20.46 -22.80
CA LYS A 64 11.23 21.78 -23.39
C LYS A 64 12.16 22.85 -22.79
N THR A 65 12.42 22.82 -21.48
CA THR A 65 13.36 23.75 -20.83
C THR A 65 14.77 23.61 -21.39
N VAL A 66 15.28 22.39 -21.58
CA VAL A 66 16.59 22.16 -22.21
C VAL A 66 16.67 22.82 -23.59
N ARG A 67 15.65 22.62 -24.44
CA ARG A 67 15.58 23.25 -25.76
C ARG A 67 15.56 24.77 -25.68
N ALA A 68 14.79 25.34 -24.76
CA ALA A 68 14.76 26.79 -24.55
C ALA A 68 16.13 27.34 -24.12
N MET A 69 16.87 26.62 -23.27
CA MET A 69 18.23 27.01 -22.89
C MET A 69 19.21 26.93 -24.08
N ASP A 70 19.07 25.92 -24.95
CA ASP A 70 19.84 25.84 -26.19
C ASP A 70 19.54 27.00 -27.15
N GLU A 71 18.29 27.41 -27.28
CA GLU A 71 17.88 28.58 -28.07
C GLU A 71 18.42 29.90 -27.48
N ILE A 72 18.43 30.03 -26.15
CA ILE A 72 19.05 31.18 -25.47
C ILE A 72 20.55 31.21 -25.75
N ASN A 73 21.24 30.07 -25.64
CA ASN A 73 22.66 29.97 -25.96
C ASN A 73 22.96 30.37 -27.41
N ALA A 74 22.17 29.87 -28.38
CA ALA A 74 22.34 30.26 -29.78
C ALA A 74 22.16 31.78 -29.98
N SER A 75 21.17 32.37 -29.29
CA SER A 75 20.91 33.80 -29.34
C SER A 75 22.03 34.63 -28.70
N THR A 76 22.58 34.20 -27.56
CA THR A 76 23.71 34.90 -26.92
C THR A 76 24.99 34.80 -27.74
N TYR A 77 25.23 33.68 -28.43
CA TYR A 77 26.34 33.57 -29.40
C TYR A 77 26.22 34.57 -30.54
N ALA A 78 25.04 34.68 -31.16
CA ALA A 78 24.80 35.64 -32.24
C ALA A 78 24.96 37.10 -31.78
N ILE A 79 24.51 37.42 -30.55
CA ILE A 79 24.72 38.75 -29.96
C ILE A 79 26.22 39.01 -29.76
N ASN A 80 26.97 38.04 -29.23
CA ASN A 80 28.41 38.21 -29.01
C ASN A 80 29.18 38.49 -30.31
N GLU A 81 28.81 37.82 -31.41
CA GLU A 81 29.38 38.07 -32.74
C GLU A 81 29.05 39.50 -33.23
N ALA A 82 27.81 39.95 -33.05
CA ALA A 82 27.43 41.33 -33.39
C ALA A 82 28.19 42.38 -32.57
N ILE A 83 28.41 42.12 -31.27
CA ILE A 83 29.19 43.00 -30.40
C ILE A 83 30.66 43.06 -30.83
N GLU A 84 31.24 41.95 -31.29
CA GLU A 84 32.60 41.92 -31.84
C GLU A 84 32.73 42.80 -33.10
N VAL A 85 31.73 42.76 -34.00
CA VAL A 85 31.69 43.67 -35.16
C VAL A 85 31.59 45.14 -34.72
N ILE A 86 30.77 45.45 -33.72
CA ILE A 86 30.64 46.81 -33.18
C ILE A 86 31.97 47.31 -32.61
N ASP A 87 32.68 46.48 -31.84
CA ASP A 87 33.99 46.84 -31.28
C ASP A 87 35.04 47.07 -32.39
N GLN A 88 35.03 46.25 -33.44
CA GLN A 88 35.86 46.46 -34.63
C GLN A 88 35.55 47.79 -35.33
N ILE A 89 34.28 48.15 -35.50
CA ILE A 89 33.86 49.43 -36.10
C ILE A 89 34.30 50.60 -35.21
N ALA A 90 34.13 50.49 -33.89
CA ALA A 90 34.56 51.51 -32.94
C ALA A 90 36.08 51.71 -32.99
N PHE A 91 36.85 50.62 -33.06
CA PHE A 91 38.31 50.68 -33.22
C PHE A 91 38.72 51.35 -34.52
N GLN A 92 38.12 50.99 -35.66
CA GLN A 92 38.37 51.63 -36.95
C GLN A 92 38.04 53.13 -36.94
N THR A 93 36.92 53.50 -36.31
CA THR A 93 36.48 54.89 -36.14
C THR A 93 37.46 55.68 -35.29
N ASN A 94 37.99 55.08 -34.22
CA ASN A 94 39.03 55.68 -33.39
C ASN A 94 40.31 55.95 -34.20
N ILE A 95 40.76 55.00 -35.05
CA ILE A 95 41.92 55.21 -35.94
C ILE A 95 41.66 56.32 -36.98
N LEU A 96 40.49 56.33 -37.61
CA LEU A 96 40.09 57.37 -38.58
C LEU A 96 40.10 58.76 -37.93
N SER A 97 39.55 58.88 -36.72
CA SER A 97 39.52 60.14 -35.96
C SER A 97 40.91 60.62 -35.57
N LEU A 98 41.83 59.70 -35.25
CA LEU A 98 43.22 60.03 -34.96
C LEU A 98 43.92 60.59 -36.20
N ASN A 99 43.72 59.95 -37.36
CA ASN A 99 44.27 60.44 -38.62
C ASN A 99 43.73 61.82 -38.98
N ALA A 100 42.42 62.06 -38.77
CA ALA A 100 41.81 63.37 -38.98
C ALA A 100 42.37 64.44 -38.03
N ALA A 101 42.65 64.09 -36.76
CA ALA A 101 43.27 65.00 -35.82
C ALA A 101 44.71 65.38 -36.22
N VAL A 102 45.48 64.41 -36.77
CA VAL A 102 46.82 64.66 -37.32
C VAL A 102 46.74 65.61 -38.52
N GLU A 103 45.84 65.36 -39.47
CA GLU A 103 45.69 66.22 -40.66
C GLU A 103 45.23 67.63 -40.30
N ALA A 104 44.33 67.76 -39.31
CA ALA A 104 43.89 69.04 -38.78
C ALA A 104 45.05 69.83 -38.12
N ALA A 105 45.98 69.14 -37.44
CA ALA A 105 47.18 69.77 -36.90
C ALA A 105 48.12 70.24 -38.03
N THR A 106 48.25 69.47 -39.11
CA THR A 106 49.03 69.83 -40.31
C THR A 106 48.49 71.09 -40.99
N ALA A 107 47.17 71.29 -40.99
CA ALA A 107 46.51 72.47 -41.57
C ALA A 107 46.58 73.75 -40.70
N GLY A 108 47.14 73.69 -39.49
CA GLY A 108 47.36 74.85 -38.63
C GLY A 108 46.06 75.57 -38.21
N GLU A 109 46.02 76.91 -38.35
CA GLU A 109 44.85 77.74 -38.00
C GLU A 109 43.57 77.32 -38.73
N ALA A 110 43.67 76.90 -40.00
CA ALA A 110 42.52 76.49 -40.81
C ALA A 110 41.91 75.15 -40.35
N GLY A 111 42.68 74.31 -39.66
CA GLY A 111 42.27 72.98 -39.19
C GLY A 111 41.60 72.97 -37.81
N LYS A 112 41.56 74.10 -37.07
CA LYS A 112 41.05 74.14 -35.69
C LYS A 112 39.64 73.56 -35.52
N GLY A 113 38.72 73.88 -36.43
CA GLY A 113 37.35 73.33 -36.40
C GLY A 113 37.31 71.82 -36.63
N PHE A 114 38.13 71.32 -37.57
CA PHE A 114 38.26 69.88 -37.85
C PHE A 114 38.88 69.12 -36.68
N ALA A 115 39.86 69.72 -35.98
CA ALA A 115 40.49 69.10 -34.81
C ALA A 115 39.48 68.83 -33.68
N VAL A 116 38.54 69.75 -33.44
CA VAL A 116 37.48 69.58 -32.44
C VAL A 116 36.55 68.42 -32.82
N VAL A 117 36.11 68.37 -34.08
CA VAL A 117 35.26 67.26 -34.57
C VAL A 117 35.98 65.93 -34.46
N ALA A 118 37.27 65.86 -34.85
CA ALA A 118 38.07 64.66 -34.74
C ALA A 118 38.19 64.17 -33.28
N SER A 119 38.37 65.08 -32.32
CA SER A 119 38.40 64.73 -30.89
C SER A 119 37.05 64.20 -30.39
N GLU A 120 35.93 64.77 -30.85
CA GLU A 120 34.59 64.31 -30.45
C GLU A 120 34.28 62.93 -31.02
N VAL A 121 34.60 62.69 -32.30
CA VAL A 121 34.48 61.37 -32.93
C VAL A 121 35.34 60.33 -32.20
N ARG A 122 36.55 60.70 -31.80
CA ARG A 122 37.44 59.83 -31.02
C ARG A 122 36.84 59.45 -29.67
N ASN A 123 36.27 60.42 -28.96
CA ASN A 123 35.60 60.18 -27.68
C ASN A 123 34.39 59.25 -27.86
N LEU A 124 33.57 59.48 -28.89
CA LEU A 124 32.42 58.64 -29.21
C LEU A 124 32.83 57.18 -29.54
N ALA A 125 33.93 57.01 -30.28
CA ALA A 125 34.49 55.69 -30.57
C ALA A 125 34.97 54.98 -29.30
N ALA A 126 35.69 55.66 -28.40
CA ALA A 126 36.13 55.09 -27.13
C ALA A 126 34.94 54.67 -26.23
N ARG A 127 33.90 55.51 -26.15
CA ARG A 127 32.65 55.19 -25.44
C ARG A 127 31.94 53.98 -26.05
N SER A 128 31.99 53.82 -27.37
CA SER A 128 31.39 52.67 -28.06
C SER A 128 32.12 51.37 -27.73
N THR A 129 33.46 51.36 -27.69
CA THR A 129 34.26 50.21 -27.25
C THR A 129 33.99 49.85 -25.79
N GLU A 130 33.88 50.83 -24.90
CA GLU A 130 33.54 50.58 -23.48
C GLU A 130 32.14 49.97 -23.32
N ALA A 131 31.16 50.47 -24.08
CA ALA A 131 29.81 49.91 -24.10
C ALA A 131 29.78 48.49 -24.66
N ALA A 132 30.49 48.24 -25.76
CA ALA A 132 30.63 46.91 -26.37
C ALA A 132 31.22 45.90 -25.38
N ARG A 133 32.30 46.28 -24.66
CA ARG A 133 32.89 45.46 -23.61
C ARG A 133 31.92 45.15 -22.48
N THR A 134 31.17 46.16 -22.01
CA THR A 134 30.17 45.98 -20.95
C THR A 134 29.07 44.99 -21.39
N ILE A 135 28.57 45.11 -22.62
CA ILE A 135 27.56 44.19 -23.15
C ILE A 135 28.14 42.78 -23.29
N LYS A 136 29.39 42.65 -23.74
CA LYS A 136 30.09 41.36 -23.85
C LYS A 136 30.14 40.62 -22.50
N ASP A 137 30.46 41.34 -21.42
CA ASP A 137 30.47 40.78 -20.07
C ASP A 137 29.06 40.34 -19.61
N LEU A 138 28.01 41.08 -19.95
CA LEU A 138 26.62 40.70 -19.66
C LEU A 138 26.18 39.45 -20.44
N VAL A 139 26.54 39.38 -21.73
CA VAL A 139 26.24 38.23 -22.59
C VAL A 139 26.97 36.99 -22.11
N ALA A 140 28.24 37.11 -21.70
CA ALA A 140 29.00 36.00 -21.13
C ALA A 140 28.32 35.42 -19.87
N LYS A 141 27.87 36.29 -18.96
CA LYS A 141 27.11 35.88 -17.77
C LYS A 141 25.76 35.23 -18.12
N ALA A 142 25.07 35.74 -19.14
CA ALA A 142 23.81 35.14 -19.61
C ALA A 142 24.03 33.72 -20.15
N THR A 143 25.10 33.52 -20.93
CA THR A 143 25.49 32.19 -21.44
C THR A 143 25.87 31.23 -20.30
N GLU A 144 26.62 31.69 -19.30
CA GLU A 144 26.93 30.89 -18.12
C GLU A 144 25.65 30.43 -17.41
N LYS A 145 24.70 31.34 -17.17
CA LYS A 145 23.42 31.01 -16.51
C LYS A 145 22.53 30.09 -17.35
N ALA A 146 22.52 30.24 -18.67
CA ALA A 146 21.80 29.32 -19.56
C ALA A 146 22.39 27.91 -19.51
N ASN A 147 23.73 27.79 -19.47
CA ASN A 147 24.40 26.49 -19.31
C ASN A 147 24.11 25.85 -17.95
N GLU A 148 24.17 26.60 -16.85
CA GLU A 148 23.75 26.11 -15.53
C GLU A 148 22.29 25.61 -15.56
N GLY A 149 21.38 26.37 -16.18
CA GLY A 149 19.97 25.99 -16.33
C GLY A 149 19.78 24.70 -17.14
N LYS A 150 20.60 24.50 -18.18
CA LYS A 150 20.64 23.28 -18.97
C LYS A 150 21.10 22.08 -18.14
N GLU A 151 22.20 22.21 -17.41
CA GLU A 151 22.72 21.13 -16.55
C GLU A 151 21.70 20.70 -15.50
N ILE A 152 21.07 21.67 -14.81
CA ILE A 152 20.01 21.40 -13.82
C ILE A 152 18.85 20.66 -14.49
N SER A 153 18.44 21.08 -15.68
CA SER A 153 17.36 20.42 -16.43
C SER A 153 17.74 18.98 -16.83
N ASP A 154 18.98 18.73 -17.24
CA ASP A 154 19.47 17.37 -17.53
C ASP A 154 19.49 16.48 -16.29
N HIS A 155 19.82 17.03 -15.12
CA HIS A 155 19.67 16.33 -13.84
C HIS A 155 18.21 16.00 -13.54
N MET A 156 17.29 16.94 -13.77
CA MET A 156 15.86 16.70 -13.59
C MET A 156 15.34 15.60 -14.54
N ILE A 157 15.82 15.53 -15.79
CA ILE A 157 15.47 14.45 -16.73
C ILE A 157 15.83 13.08 -16.16
N ARG A 158 17.03 12.94 -15.57
CA ARG A 158 17.44 11.67 -14.92
C ARG A 158 16.55 11.36 -13.72
N GLY A 159 16.31 12.34 -12.85
CA GLY A 159 15.45 12.16 -11.68
C GLY A 159 14.01 11.76 -12.03
N TYR A 160 13.42 12.33 -13.09
CA TYR A 160 12.09 11.92 -13.54
C TYR A 160 12.06 10.50 -14.13
N LYS A 161 13.15 10.04 -14.77
CA LYS A 161 13.25 8.65 -15.24
C LYS A 161 13.32 7.66 -14.09
N GLU A 162 14.19 7.91 -13.12
CA GLU A 162 14.30 7.10 -11.90
C GLU A 162 12.96 7.07 -11.14
N LEU A 163 12.32 8.24 -10.98
CA LEU A 163 10.99 8.33 -10.38
C LEU A 163 9.94 7.50 -11.14
N SER A 164 9.98 7.49 -12.48
CA SER A 164 9.06 6.67 -13.28
C SER A 164 9.30 5.17 -13.07
N GLU A 165 10.54 4.74 -12.93
CA GLU A 165 10.90 3.34 -12.64
C GLU A 165 10.41 2.92 -11.24
N ASP A 166 10.59 3.79 -10.23
CA ASP A 166 10.09 3.56 -8.87
C ASP A 166 8.56 3.48 -8.80
N ILE A 167 7.87 4.32 -9.55
CA ILE A 167 6.39 4.28 -9.65
C ILE A 167 5.94 2.97 -10.30
N ASP A 168 6.63 2.51 -11.36
CA ASP A 168 6.32 1.23 -11.99
C ASP A 168 6.53 0.05 -11.03
N GLY A 169 7.58 0.09 -10.21
CA GLY A 169 7.77 -0.87 -9.12
C GLY A 169 6.63 -0.83 -8.10
N THR A 170 6.18 0.37 -7.73
CA THR A 170 5.07 0.57 -6.79
C THR A 170 3.75 0.03 -7.35
N ILE A 171 3.48 0.23 -8.63
CA ILE A 171 2.28 -0.33 -9.30
C ILE A 171 2.27 -1.86 -9.22
N ARG A 172 3.41 -2.52 -9.49
CA ARG A 172 3.52 -3.99 -9.37
C ARG A 172 3.25 -4.48 -7.95
N LEU A 173 3.78 -3.79 -6.93
CA LEU A 173 3.51 -4.14 -5.53
C LEU A 173 2.01 -4.00 -5.18
N ILE A 174 1.33 -3.01 -5.74
CA ILE A 174 -0.12 -2.84 -5.58
C ILE A 174 -0.88 -3.98 -6.27
N GLU A 175 -0.46 -4.41 -7.47
CA GLU A 175 -1.04 -5.56 -8.17
C GLU A 175 -0.89 -6.86 -7.36
N ASP A 176 0.30 -7.12 -6.82
CA ASP A 176 0.56 -8.27 -5.95
C ASP A 176 -0.27 -8.22 -4.66
N THR A 177 -0.42 -7.03 -4.07
CA THR A 177 -1.27 -6.81 -2.89
C THR A 177 -2.74 -7.05 -3.22
N THR A 178 -3.21 -6.59 -4.39
CA THR A 178 -4.59 -6.79 -4.85
C THR A 178 -4.89 -8.27 -4.98
N LYS A 179 -4.00 -9.03 -5.62
CA LYS A 179 -4.12 -10.49 -5.73
C LYS A 179 -4.14 -11.17 -4.36
N SER A 180 -3.26 -10.75 -3.44
CA SER A 180 -3.23 -11.29 -2.07
C SER A 180 -4.54 -11.03 -1.32
N VAL A 181 -5.16 -9.86 -1.51
CA VAL A 181 -6.46 -9.54 -0.93
C VAL A 181 -7.58 -10.39 -1.54
N GLU A 182 -7.54 -10.65 -2.84
CA GLU A 182 -8.51 -11.56 -3.50
C GLU A 182 -8.42 -12.99 -2.93
N GLU A 183 -7.19 -13.52 -2.76
CA GLU A 183 -6.95 -14.82 -2.14
C GLU A 183 -7.41 -14.86 -0.67
N GLN A 184 -7.22 -13.77 0.09
CA GLN A 184 -7.75 -13.64 1.45
C GLN A 184 -9.28 -13.70 1.48
N VAL A 185 -9.97 -12.97 0.59
CA VAL A 185 -11.44 -13.00 0.51
C VAL A 185 -11.95 -14.42 0.22
N GLN A 186 -11.31 -15.13 -0.71
CA GLN A 186 -11.65 -16.53 -1.00
C GLN A 186 -11.45 -17.44 0.22
N SER A 187 -10.34 -17.28 0.94
CA SER A 187 -10.03 -18.05 2.14
C SER A 187 -11.02 -17.76 3.28
N ILE A 188 -11.44 -16.51 3.44
CA ILE A 188 -12.44 -16.09 4.43
C ILE A 188 -13.80 -16.73 4.12
N ASN A 189 -14.24 -16.73 2.85
CA ASN A 189 -15.49 -17.39 2.46
C ASN A 189 -15.48 -18.90 2.77
N LEU A 190 -14.31 -19.56 2.63
CA LEU A 190 -14.16 -20.96 3.01
C LEU A 190 -14.26 -21.17 4.53
N LEU A 191 -13.67 -20.26 5.32
CA LEU A 191 -13.80 -20.30 6.77
C LEU A 191 -15.24 -20.07 7.22
N GLU A 192 -15.95 -19.11 6.61
CA GLU A 192 -17.36 -18.85 6.90
C GLU A 192 -18.21 -20.11 6.69
N LYS A 193 -18.05 -20.77 5.53
CA LYS A 193 -18.72 -22.06 5.25
C LYS A 193 -18.35 -23.16 6.25
N THR A 194 -17.11 -23.18 6.72
CA THR A 194 -16.64 -24.18 7.70
C THR A 194 -17.27 -23.95 9.07
N ILE A 195 -17.44 -22.68 9.49
CA ILE A 195 -18.15 -22.34 10.72
C ILE A 195 -19.63 -22.71 10.61
N GLU A 196 -20.26 -22.45 9.47
CA GLU A 196 -21.66 -22.86 9.23
C GLU A 196 -21.84 -24.39 9.34
N ASP A 197 -20.96 -25.18 8.72
CA ASP A 197 -20.99 -26.65 8.83
C ASP A 197 -20.78 -27.11 10.28
N LEU A 198 -19.83 -26.50 11.00
CA LEU A 198 -19.55 -26.85 12.39
C LEU A 198 -20.70 -26.46 13.33
N SER A 199 -21.37 -25.35 13.05
CA SER A 199 -22.58 -24.93 13.77
C SER A 199 -23.71 -25.94 13.56
N SER A 200 -23.97 -26.33 12.31
CA SER A 200 -24.99 -27.33 12.00
C SER A 200 -24.73 -28.66 12.70
N ARG A 201 -23.47 -29.13 12.73
CA ARG A 201 -23.10 -30.36 13.45
C ARG A 201 -23.23 -30.23 14.95
N THR A 202 -22.95 -29.05 15.50
CA THR A 202 -23.12 -28.80 16.94
C THR A 202 -24.59 -28.84 17.32
N ASP A 203 -25.48 -28.29 16.49
CA ASP A 203 -26.93 -28.40 16.66
C ASP A 203 -27.40 -29.87 16.57
N ASP A 204 -26.86 -30.65 15.63
CA ASP A 204 -27.13 -32.09 15.55
C ASP A 204 -26.71 -32.82 16.84
N TYR A 205 -25.54 -32.49 17.42
CA TYR A 205 -25.11 -33.07 18.69
C TYR A 205 -26.03 -32.71 19.85
N ILE A 206 -26.51 -31.47 19.91
CA ILE A 206 -27.50 -31.04 20.91
C ILE A 206 -28.78 -31.86 20.75
N SER A 207 -29.30 -31.98 19.52
CA SER A 207 -30.49 -32.78 19.24
C SER A 207 -30.32 -34.25 19.63
N ILE A 208 -29.21 -34.87 19.24
CA ILE A 208 -28.91 -36.28 19.55
C ILE A 208 -28.77 -36.48 21.06
N ALA A 209 -28.08 -35.57 21.76
CA ALA A 209 -27.91 -35.65 23.21
C ALA A 209 -29.25 -35.51 23.96
N HIS A 210 -30.14 -34.63 23.48
CA HIS A 210 -31.51 -34.53 24.00
C HIS A 210 -32.29 -35.84 23.82
N SER A 211 -32.34 -36.39 22.60
CA SER A 211 -33.04 -37.66 22.34
C SER A 211 -32.45 -38.82 23.15
N ALA A 212 -31.12 -38.92 23.25
CA ALA A 212 -30.46 -39.94 24.04
C ALA A 212 -30.73 -39.79 25.55
N ASN A 213 -30.86 -38.55 26.05
CA ASN A 213 -31.26 -38.28 27.42
C ASN A 213 -32.70 -38.73 27.69
N GLU A 214 -33.65 -38.42 26.80
CA GLU A 214 -35.05 -38.86 26.90
C GLU A 214 -35.17 -40.40 26.94
N VAL A 215 -34.44 -41.09 26.06
CA VAL A 215 -34.37 -42.56 26.05
C VAL A 215 -33.78 -43.07 27.36
N SER A 216 -32.72 -42.44 27.87
CA SER A 216 -32.08 -42.84 29.13
C SER A 216 -33.01 -42.68 30.34
N VAL A 217 -33.80 -41.60 30.37
CA VAL A 217 -34.82 -41.37 31.41
C VAL A 217 -35.90 -42.46 31.33
N SER A 218 -36.41 -42.73 30.12
CA SER A 218 -37.43 -43.77 29.90
C SER A 218 -36.94 -45.16 30.33
N VAL A 219 -35.70 -45.53 29.99
CA VAL A 219 -35.09 -46.80 30.40
C VAL A 219 -34.89 -46.88 31.92
N SER A 220 -34.53 -45.77 32.57
CA SER A 220 -34.41 -45.68 34.02
C SER A 220 -35.76 -45.91 34.72
N GLU A 221 -36.85 -45.32 34.19
CA GLU A 221 -38.21 -45.53 34.71
C GLU A 221 -38.69 -46.98 34.53
N ILE A 222 -38.44 -47.58 33.35
CA ILE A 222 -38.74 -48.99 33.09
C ILE A 222 -37.96 -49.87 34.08
N SER A 223 -36.68 -49.61 34.28
CA SER A 223 -35.83 -50.39 35.20
C SER A 223 -36.32 -50.29 36.64
N LYS A 224 -36.72 -49.09 37.10
CA LYS A 224 -37.34 -48.90 38.44
C LYS A 224 -38.65 -49.66 38.57
N THR A 225 -39.48 -49.66 37.52
CA THR A 225 -40.76 -50.38 37.50
C THR A 225 -40.54 -51.89 37.57
N ILE A 226 -39.57 -52.41 36.80
CA ILE A 226 -39.18 -53.83 36.84
C ILE A 226 -38.64 -54.20 38.22
N SER A 227 -37.75 -53.39 38.81
CA SER A 227 -37.23 -53.64 40.16
C SER A 227 -38.35 -53.67 41.19
N LYS A 228 -39.26 -52.70 41.15
CA LYS A 228 -40.42 -52.66 42.05
C LYS A 228 -41.30 -53.90 41.88
N ASN A 229 -41.56 -54.33 40.65
CA ASN A 229 -42.33 -55.54 40.38
C ASN A 229 -41.63 -56.80 40.90
N ALA A 230 -40.31 -56.90 40.77
CA ALA A 230 -39.52 -58.01 41.32
C ALA A 230 -39.52 -58.02 42.86
N ASP A 231 -39.45 -56.85 43.50
CA ASP A 231 -39.55 -56.72 44.97
C ASP A 231 -40.97 -57.04 45.48
N MET A 232 -42.01 -56.69 44.71
CA MET A 232 -43.41 -57.03 45.02
C MET A 232 -43.73 -58.51 44.79
N THR A 233 -42.95 -59.24 43.99
CA THR A 233 -43.04 -60.69 43.90
C THR A 233 -42.40 -61.35 45.12
N GLU A 234 -43.04 -61.22 46.28
CA GLU A 234 -42.92 -62.22 47.31
C GLU A 234 -43.53 -63.51 46.71
N PHE A 235 -42.67 -64.39 46.19
CA PHE A 235 -43.13 -65.57 45.47
C PHE A 235 -44.09 -66.38 46.37
N SER A 236 -45.34 -66.54 45.92
CA SER A 236 -46.34 -67.34 46.63
C SER A 236 -45.84 -68.78 46.68
N GLY A 237 -45.44 -69.23 47.87
CA GLY A 237 -44.72 -70.49 48.10
C GLY A 237 -43.37 -70.34 48.80
N LYS A 238 -42.83 -69.11 48.99
CA LYS A 238 -41.57 -68.89 49.74
C LYS A 238 -41.64 -69.42 51.18
N GLU A 239 -42.76 -69.18 51.87
CA GLU A 239 -43.07 -69.73 53.19
C GLU A 239 -43.26 -71.25 53.17
N GLU A 240 -43.84 -71.79 52.10
CA GLU A 240 -44.12 -73.23 51.97
C GLU A 240 -42.83 -74.02 51.70
N ILE A 241 -41.96 -73.52 50.83
CA ILE A 241 -40.64 -74.08 50.54
C ILE A 241 -39.71 -73.96 51.76
N LEU A 242 -39.76 -72.86 52.51
CA LEU A 242 -39.00 -72.72 53.77
C LEU A 242 -39.48 -73.70 54.86
N ARG A 243 -40.80 -73.94 54.94
CA ARG A 243 -41.35 -74.98 55.83
C ARG A 243 -40.96 -76.38 55.36
N GLU A 244 -40.97 -76.64 54.07
CA GLU A 244 -40.62 -77.94 53.49
C GLU A 244 -39.12 -78.25 53.66
N LEU A 245 -38.24 -77.23 53.51
CA LEU A 245 -36.81 -77.29 53.84
C LEU A 245 -36.52 -77.50 55.34
N HIS A 246 -37.34 -76.96 56.23
CA HIS A 246 -37.22 -77.24 57.67
C HIS A 246 -37.71 -78.65 58.01
N ARG A 247 -38.71 -79.15 57.29
CA ARG A 247 -39.27 -80.49 57.48
C ARG A 247 -38.34 -81.59 56.95
N THR A 248 -37.70 -81.41 55.79
CA THR A 248 -36.66 -82.34 55.30
C THR A 248 -35.45 -82.39 56.23
N ARG A 249 -35.09 -81.26 56.84
CA ARG A 249 -34.00 -81.19 57.82
C ARG A 249 -34.32 -81.89 59.15
N GLN A 250 -35.60 -82.15 59.44
CA GLN A 250 -36.04 -82.95 60.60
C GLN A 250 -36.25 -84.43 60.24
N GLU A 251 -36.60 -84.75 58.99
CA GLU A 251 -36.87 -86.12 58.54
C GLU A 251 -35.59 -86.88 58.07
N GLU A 252 -34.46 -86.20 57.81
CA GLU A 252 -33.17 -86.84 57.44
C GLU A 252 -32.19 -87.17 58.60
N GLY A 253 -32.57 -87.07 59.89
CA GLY A 253 -31.73 -87.67 60.95
C GLY A 253 -31.95 -87.28 62.43
N GLU A 254 -32.75 -88.09 63.13
CA GLU A 254 -32.46 -88.64 64.49
C GLU A 254 -32.31 -90.18 64.30
N PRO A 255 -31.55 -91.02 65.08
CA PRO A 255 -31.25 -90.97 66.53
C PRO A 255 -29.78 -91.30 66.93
N GLY A 256 -29.42 -91.14 68.23
CA GLY A 256 -28.03 -91.19 68.75
C GLY A 256 -27.52 -92.52 69.32
N TYR A 257 -26.29 -92.55 69.88
CA TYR A 257 -25.81 -93.49 70.91
C TYR A 257 -24.43 -93.07 71.50
N VAL A 258 -24.36 -93.11 72.85
CA VAL A 258 -23.21 -93.05 73.80
C VAL A 258 -22.37 -91.77 73.86
#